data_AF-A0A124JUZ7-F1
#
_entry.id   AF-A0A124JUZ7-F1
#
_cell.length_a   1.000
_cell.length_b   1.000
_cell.length_c   1.000
_cell.angle_alpha   90.00
_cell.angle_beta   90.00
_cell.angle_gamma   90.00
#
_symmetry.space_group_name_H-M   'P 1'
#
loop_
_entity.id
_entity.type
_entity.pdbx_description
1 polymer ?
#
loop_
_entity_poly.entity_id
_entity_poly.type
_entity_poly.pdbx_seq_one_letter_code
_entity_poly.pdbx_strand_id
1 'polypeptide(L)'
;MPNPPVTFPALFTPANAVAFTNVDGTAQNVSAAAPLPVAISGSVGTQPVSAVSLPLPAGAATAANQTATNLSLAGISGQLPATLGQKTMAQSLPVALASDTATLGVTVGNFPATQAVSASSLPLPAGAATAANQTATNTSLTAISGQLPASLGAKTAAASLSIGMASDLANLEPAAAAITGTTMPTGGTGLTGWLSAIYRSCSEGATVSGSVTSATTVVAASNNLYMGGSFHVTNAGTTCTITYEQSNDNTNWVTLPVISAAAPTAAPATTSTAAGVFTYVSSAAFVRARVSTYTSGTVAVVLSQKQQVAPSSGVSLAAGTSGIGSVSVTGTATISGTVNAGTGFTDSTAALAASATFTGTGRANSAGQLAFFNATAFADQAGTLFIDQSLDTGATYQAIASQAVAAGGASNLSVRLCGAVGTATLYRVRYVNGATLQTTFRLSSSFSAS
;
A
#
# COMPACT_ATOMS: atom_id res chain seq x y z
N MET A 1 -177.72 -60.10 22.37
CA MET A 1 -176.72 -59.37 21.55
C MET A 1 -175.33 -59.87 21.93
N PRO A 2 -174.41 -59.95 20.95
CA PRO A 2 -173.15 -60.67 21.02
C PRO A 2 -172.12 -59.95 21.89
N ASN A 3 -171.08 -60.65 22.35
CA ASN A 3 -169.70 -60.14 22.35
C ASN A 3 -168.69 -61.28 22.65
N PRO A 4 -167.40 -61.11 22.31
CA PRO A 4 -166.78 -61.86 21.23
C PRO A 4 -165.42 -62.44 21.75
N PRO A 5 -164.43 -62.77 20.91
CA PRO A 5 -163.21 -63.47 21.31
C PRO A 5 -162.28 -62.56 22.11
N VAL A 6 -161.43 -63.11 22.97
CA VAL A 6 -160.10 -62.55 23.24
C VAL A 6 -159.10 -63.67 23.54
N THR A 7 -157.99 -63.62 22.80
CA THR A 7 -156.74 -64.37 22.91
C THR A 7 -155.91 -63.97 24.16
N PHE A 8 -154.78 -64.67 24.37
CA PHE A 8 -153.55 -64.34 25.14
C PHE A 8 -153.34 -65.10 26.47
N PRO A 9 -152.08 -65.25 26.96
CA PRO A 9 -150.78 -65.43 26.29
C PRO A 9 -149.96 -66.60 26.88
N ALA A 10 -148.75 -66.82 26.35
CA ALA A 10 -147.77 -67.82 26.79
C ALA A 10 -147.12 -67.52 28.17
N LEU A 11 -146.64 -68.61 28.82
CA LEU A 11 -145.63 -68.74 29.89
C LEU A 11 -145.95 -68.26 31.33
N PHE A 12 -145.79 -69.12 32.37
CA PHE A 12 -144.58 -69.25 33.24
C PHE A 12 -144.75 -70.11 34.56
N THR A 13 -143.77 -71.02 34.80
CA THR A 13 -143.05 -71.46 36.08
C THR A 13 -143.66 -72.29 37.25
N PRO A 14 -142.84 -72.97 38.11
CA PRO A 14 -142.90 -74.42 38.41
C PRO A 14 -143.16 -74.79 39.90
N ALA A 15 -143.21 -76.09 40.27
CA ALA A 15 -143.39 -76.56 41.66
C ALA A 15 -142.11 -77.16 42.29
N ASN A 16 -141.88 -76.91 43.59
CA ASN A 16 -140.57 -76.77 44.23
C ASN A 16 -140.20 -77.82 45.32
N ALA A 17 -140.77 -79.03 45.35
CA ALA A 17 -140.33 -80.09 46.27
C ALA A 17 -140.83 -81.50 45.89
N VAL A 18 -140.01 -82.52 46.21
CA VAL A 18 -140.27 -83.97 46.02
C VAL A 18 -140.34 -84.65 47.39
N ALA A 19 -141.30 -85.56 47.60
CA ALA A 19 -141.50 -86.33 48.83
C ALA A 19 -140.93 -87.76 48.72
N PHE A 20 -140.48 -88.34 49.84
CA PHE A 20 -140.07 -89.75 49.97
C PHE A 20 -140.56 -90.31 51.30
N THR A 21 -140.86 -91.61 51.33
CA THR A 21 -141.42 -92.30 52.50
C THR A 21 -140.35 -92.68 53.52
N ASN A 22 -140.56 -92.27 54.77
CA ASN A 22 -139.83 -92.72 55.94
C ASN A 22 -140.11 -94.20 56.25
N VAL A 23 -139.27 -94.78 57.12
CA VAL A 23 -139.35 -96.20 57.53
C VAL A 23 -140.64 -96.53 58.29
N ASP A 24 -141.36 -95.54 58.82
CA ASP A 24 -142.70 -95.68 59.40
C ASP A 24 -143.86 -95.59 58.39
N GLY A 25 -143.54 -95.42 57.10
CA GLY A 25 -144.50 -95.34 56.00
C GLY A 25 -145.08 -93.94 55.72
N THR A 26 -144.69 -92.91 56.47
CA THR A 26 -145.10 -91.51 56.20
C THR A 26 -144.22 -90.85 55.14
N ALA A 27 -144.74 -89.95 54.30
CA ALA A 27 -143.92 -89.21 53.34
C ALA A 27 -143.36 -87.92 53.96
N GLN A 28 -142.05 -87.70 53.83
CA GLN A 28 -141.34 -86.49 54.27
C GLN A 28 -140.65 -85.84 53.07
N ASN A 29 -140.56 -84.50 53.06
CA ASN A 29 -139.91 -83.74 51.99
C ASN A 29 -138.44 -83.46 52.37
N VAL A 30 -137.49 -83.65 51.43
CA VAL A 30 -136.08 -83.28 51.65
C VAL A 30 -136.07 -81.76 51.60
N SER A 31 -135.51 -81.15 52.63
CA SER A 31 -135.19 -79.73 52.63
C SER A 31 -133.79 -79.52 53.22
N ALA A 32 -133.27 -78.30 53.08
CA ALA A 32 -132.01 -77.90 53.73
C ALA A 32 -132.06 -78.03 55.27
N ALA A 33 -133.26 -78.04 55.87
CA ALA A 33 -133.44 -78.26 57.30
C ALA A 33 -133.40 -79.74 57.72
N ALA A 34 -133.43 -80.68 56.75
CA ALA A 34 -133.39 -82.13 57.02
C ALA A 34 -132.67 -82.93 55.90
N PRO A 35 -131.32 -82.87 55.81
CA PRO A 35 -130.52 -83.65 54.86
C PRO A 35 -130.23 -85.10 55.33
N LEU A 36 -129.84 -85.99 54.40
CA LEU A 36 -129.48 -87.38 54.70
C LEU A 36 -128.14 -87.48 55.47
N PRO A 37 -128.00 -88.35 56.50
CA PRO A 37 -126.74 -88.57 57.20
C PRO A 37 -125.78 -89.54 56.47
N VAL A 38 -124.47 -89.24 56.45
CA VAL A 38 -123.39 -90.11 55.95
C VAL A 38 -122.37 -90.40 57.07
N ALA A 39 -122.06 -91.68 57.29
CA ALA A 39 -121.08 -92.14 58.28
C ALA A 39 -119.67 -92.25 57.67
N ILE A 40 -118.63 -91.89 58.44
CA ILE A 40 -117.22 -92.16 58.09
C ILE A 40 -116.71 -93.27 59.02
N SER A 41 -116.35 -94.42 58.43
CA SER A 41 -115.80 -95.58 59.12
C SER A 41 -114.42 -95.23 59.71
N GLY A 42 -114.35 -95.07 61.03
CA GLY A 42 -113.12 -94.70 61.74
C GLY A 42 -112.26 -95.91 62.12
N SER A 43 -110.95 -95.73 61.99
CA SER A 43 -109.97 -96.24 62.96
C SER A 43 -109.53 -95.04 63.81
N VAL A 44 -109.68 -95.13 65.13
CA VAL A 44 -109.43 -94.05 66.10
C VAL A 44 -108.11 -94.29 66.83
N GLY A 45 -107.02 -93.66 66.36
CA GLY A 45 -105.73 -93.61 67.07
C GLY A 45 -104.58 -93.11 66.18
N THR A 46 -103.72 -92.23 66.73
CA THR A 46 -102.65 -91.51 66.01
C THR A 46 -101.71 -92.45 65.23
N GLN A 47 -101.65 -92.28 63.91
CA GLN A 47 -100.66 -92.94 63.07
C GLN A 47 -99.38 -92.11 62.99
N PRO A 48 -98.20 -92.66 63.35
CA PRO A 48 -96.93 -91.97 63.11
C PRO A 48 -96.66 -91.92 61.61
N VAL A 49 -96.64 -90.72 61.04
CA VAL A 49 -96.11 -90.48 59.70
C VAL A 49 -94.59 -90.40 59.82
N SER A 50 -93.87 -91.34 59.20
CA SER A 50 -92.40 -91.28 59.15
C SER A 50 -91.96 -90.11 58.26
N ALA A 51 -91.29 -89.12 58.85
CA ALA A 51 -90.88 -87.89 58.18
C ALA A 51 -89.75 -88.06 57.13
N VAL A 52 -89.17 -89.26 57.01
CA VAL A 52 -88.07 -89.53 56.08
C VAL A 52 -88.50 -89.40 54.61
N SER A 53 -89.79 -89.54 54.30
CA SER A 53 -90.32 -89.45 52.93
C SER A 53 -91.23 -88.25 52.68
N LEU A 54 -91.43 -87.35 53.65
CA LEU A 54 -92.13 -86.10 53.36
C LEU A 54 -91.24 -85.19 52.52
N PRO A 55 -91.76 -84.64 51.39
CA PRO A 55 -91.04 -83.62 50.63
C PRO A 55 -90.70 -82.45 51.55
N LEU A 56 -89.42 -82.09 51.63
CA LEU A 56 -89.01 -80.90 52.35
C LEU A 56 -89.62 -79.66 51.65
N PRO A 57 -90.08 -78.64 52.41
CA PRO A 57 -90.51 -77.38 51.83
C PRO A 57 -89.39 -76.78 50.97
N ALA A 58 -89.75 -76.11 49.87
CA ALA A 58 -88.77 -75.45 49.01
C ALA A 58 -87.90 -74.48 49.84
N GLY A 59 -86.58 -74.67 49.82
CA GLY A 59 -85.59 -73.89 50.57
C GLY A 59 -85.12 -74.52 51.90
N ALA A 60 -85.74 -75.62 52.37
CA ALA A 60 -85.24 -76.34 53.53
C ALA A 60 -83.95 -77.12 53.20
N ALA A 61 -82.90 -76.92 54.00
CA ALA A 61 -81.59 -77.50 53.75
C ALA A 61 -81.58 -79.02 53.99
N THR A 62 -81.20 -79.79 52.97
CA THR A 62 -80.87 -81.22 53.13
C THR A 62 -79.50 -81.38 53.81
N ALA A 63 -79.28 -82.50 54.51
CA ALA A 63 -78.01 -82.78 55.20
C ALA A 63 -76.76 -82.71 54.28
N ALA A 64 -76.95 -83.04 52.99
CA ALA A 64 -75.90 -82.89 51.98
C ALA A 64 -75.52 -81.42 51.72
N ASN A 65 -76.51 -80.52 51.62
CA ASN A 65 -76.26 -79.09 51.41
C ASN A 65 -75.59 -78.45 52.64
N GLN A 66 -75.93 -78.88 53.86
CA GLN A 66 -75.24 -78.42 55.07
C GLN A 66 -73.76 -78.82 55.08
N THR A 67 -73.44 -80.03 54.64
CA THR A 67 -72.05 -80.52 54.56
C THR A 67 -71.25 -79.73 53.51
N ALA A 68 -71.84 -79.47 52.34
CA ALA A 68 -71.21 -78.64 51.31
C ALA A 68 -70.98 -77.19 51.79
N THR A 69 -71.96 -76.62 52.50
CA THR A 69 -71.85 -75.26 53.04
C THR A 69 -70.76 -75.18 54.12
N ASN A 70 -70.68 -76.16 55.02
CA ASN A 70 -69.66 -76.23 56.07
C ASN A 70 -68.25 -76.42 55.49
N LEU A 71 -68.09 -77.24 54.45
CA LEU A 71 -66.81 -77.38 53.76
C LEU A 71 -66.38 -76.07 53.09
N SER A 72 -67.31 -75.35 52.46
CA SER A 72 -67.03 -74.02 51.91
C SER A 72 -66.59 -73.03 52.98
N LEU A 73 -67.28 -73.01 54.13
CA LEU A 73 -66.95 -72.13 55.25
C LEU A 73 -65.57 -72.46 55.85
N ALA A 74 -65.23 -73.75 55.98
CA ALA A 74 -63.91 -74.19 56.41
C ALA A 74 -62.81 -73.80 55.40
N GLY A 75 -63.09 -73.91 54.10
CA GLY A 75 -62.19 -73.47 53.04
C GLY A 75 -61.90 -71.98 53.09
N ILE A 76 -62.93 -71.14 53.26
CA ILE A 76 -62.79 -69.69 53.41
C ILE A 76 -62.01 -69.35 54.69
N SER A 77 -62.28 -70.03 55.80
CA SER A 77 -61.56 -69.83 57.06
C SER A 77 -60.07 -70.21 56.93
N GLY A 78 -59.72 -71.20 56.11
CA GLY A 78 -58.33 -71.57 55.85
C GLY A 78 -57.58 -70.61 54.92
N GLN A 79 -58.31 -69.84 54.10
CA GLN A 79 -57.74 -68.83 53.20
C GLN A 79 -57.51 -67.47 53.88
N LEU A 80 -58.16 -67.19 55.01
CA LEU A 80 -57.98 -65.96 55.77
C LEU A 80 -56.80 -66.10 56.75
N PRO A 81 -55.81 -65.19 56.76
CA PRO A 81 -54.67 -65.28 57.68
C PRO A 81 -55.12 -65.16 59.15
N ALA A 82 -54.48 -65.93 60.04
CA ALA A 82 -54.79 -65.90 61.48
C ALA A 82 -54.52 -64.54 62.17
N THR A 83 -53.72 -63.66 61.56
CA THR A 83 -53.42 -62.29 62.04
C THR A 83 -53.08 -61.37 60.86
N LEU A 84 -53.43 -60.08 60.93
CA LEU A 84 -53.03 -59.06 59.95
C LEU A 84 -51.71 -58.37 60.35
N GLY A 85 -50.85 -58.00 59.39
CA GLY A 85 -49.60 -57.25 59.64
C GLY A 85 -48.39 -57.70 58.81
N GLN A 86 -47.19 -57.31 59.24
CA GLN A 86 -45.92 -57.66 58.58
C GLN A 86 -45.57 -59.14 58.84
N LYS A 87 -45.80 -60.00 57.85
CA LYS A 87 -45.29 -61.39 57.83
C LYS A 87 -44.32 -61.59 56.67
N THR A 88 -43.70 -62.77 56.61
CA THR A 88 -42.97 -63.21 55.42
C THR A 88 -43.89 -63.18 54.20
N MET A 89 -43.39 -62.67 53.07
CA MET A 89 -44.24 -62.29 51.92
C MET A 89 -45.13 -63.42 51.39
N ALA A 90 -44.70 -64.68 51.49
CA ALA A 90 -45.46 -65.85 51.02
C ALA A 90 -46.77 -66.10 51.78
N GLN A 91 -46.96 -65.50 52.96
CA GLN A 91 -48.17 -65.66 53.79
C GLN A 91 -48.97 -64.36 53.97
N SER A 92 -48.69 -63.32 53.18
CA SER A 92 -49.32 -62.00 53.35
C SER A 92 -50.47 -61.77 52.35
N LEU A 93 -51.58 -61.23 52.83
CA LEU A 93 -52.59 -60.57 51.98
C LEU A 93 -52.17 -59.11 51.75
N PRO A 94 -52.46 -58.50 50.59
CA PRO A 94 -52.20 -57.09 50.35
C PRO A 94 -52.88 -56.19 51.39
N VAL A 95 -52.14 -55.24 51.95
CA VAL A 95 -52.68 -54.21 52.85
C VAL A 95 -52.57 -52.85 52.17
N ALA A 96 -53.69 -52.14 52.05
CA ALA A 96 -53.69 -50.74 51.62
C ALA A 96 -53.18 -49.87 52.77
N LEU A 97 -52.06 -49.18 52.54
CA LEU A 97 -51.54 -48.18 53.46
C LEU A 97 -52.27 -46.86 53.19
N ALA A 98 -52.82 -46.24 54.24
CA ALA A 98 -53.47 -44.94 54.13
C ALA A 98 -52.43 -43.87 53.74
N SER A 99 -52.77 -42.99 52.80
CA SER A 99 -51.85 -42.00 52.19
C SER A 99 -51.32 -40.95 53.17
N ASP A 100 -51.93 -40.87 54.34
CA ASP A 100 -51.63 -40.01 55.48
C ASP A 100 -50.69 -40.66 56.51
N THR A 101 -50.15 -41.85 56.22
CA THR A 101 -49.05 -42.43 57.00
C THR A 101 -47.73 -41.73 56.64
N ALA A 102 -47.45 -40.63 57.35
CA ALA A 102 -46.42 -39.65 56.96
C ALA A 102 -44.97 -40.18 56.87
N THR A 103 -44.62 -41.34 57.44
CA THR A 103 -43.28 -41.92 57.26
C THR A 103 -43.25 -43.42 57.60
N LEU A 104 -42.83 -44.27 56.65
CA LEU A 104 -42.31 -45.61 56.99
C LEU A 104 -40.88 -45.45 57.51
N GLY A 105 -40.71 -45.33 58.82
CA GLY A 105 -39.39 -45.27 59.44
C GLY A 105 -38.67 -46.61 59.31
N VAL A 106 -37.54 -46.65 58.59
CA VAL A 106 -36.58 -47.75 58.67
C VAL A 106 -35.55 -47.38 59.73
N THR A 107 -35.55 -48.07 60.86
CA THR A 107 -34.54 -47.88 61.90
C THR A 107 -33.21 -48.42 61.41
N VAL A 108 -32.28 -47.54 61.04
CA VAL A 108 -30.88 -47.91 60.77
C VAL A 108 -30.09 -47.59 62.05
N GLY A 109 -29.73 -48.61 62.82
CA GLY A 109 -29.23 -48.49 64.20
C GLY A 109 -27.87 -47.81 64.41
N ASN A 110 -27.28 -47.22 63.36
CA ASN A 110 -25.95 -46.61 63.40
C ASN A 110 -25.92 -45.11 63.05
N PHE A 111 -27.07 -44.44 62.91
CA PHE A 111 -27.15 -42.99 62.77
C PHE A 111 -27.74 -42.33 64.04
N PRO A 112 -27.00 -41.46 64.76
CA PRO A 112 -27.55 -40.68 65.87
C PRO A 112 -28.60 -39.68 65.38
N ALA A 113 -29.76 -39.65 66.06
CA ALA A 113 -31.02 -39.07 65.59
C ALA A 113 -31.11 -37.52 65.52
N THR A 114 -30.01 -36.78 65.41
CA THR A 114 -30.06 -35.30 65.35
C THR A 114 -28.97 -34.60 64.53
N GLN A 115 -28.11 -35.31 63.81
CA GLN A 115 -27.22 -34.63 62.87
C GLN A 115 -27.90 -34.47 61.51
N ALA A 116 -28.19 -33.23 61.13
CA ALA A 116 -28.39 -32.92 59.73
C ALA A 116 -27.16 -33.40 58.96
N VAL A 117 -27.34 -34.24 57.95
CA VAL A 117 -26.29 -34.52 56.98
C VAL A 117 -26.14 -33.24 56.15
N SER A 118 -25.42 -32.25 56.68
CA SER A 118 -25.05 -31.08 55.91
C SER A 118 -24.18 -31.57 54.76
N ALA A 119 -24.60 -31.37 53.52
CA ALA A 119 -23.80 -31.72 52.33
C ALA A 119 -22.39 -31.11 52.35
N SER A 120 -22.14 -30.10 53.19
CA SER A 120 -20.82 -29.52 53.43
C SER A 120 -19.81 -30.46 54.08
N SER A 121 -20.24 -31.56 54.71
CA SER A 121 -19.36 -32.51 55.40
C SER A 121 -19.27 -33.88 54.72
N LEU A 122 -19.92 -34.07 53.57
CA LEU A 122 -19.73 -35.28 52.78
C LEU A 122 -18.32 -35.27 52.17
N PRO A 123 -17.53 -36.35 52.33
CA PRO A 123 -16.26 -36.49 51.63
C PRO A 123 -16.50 -36.37 50.12
N LEU A 124 -15.84 -35.41 49.50
CA LEU A 124 -15.86 -35.28 48.05
C LEU A 124 -15.03 -36.40 47.41
N PRO A 125 -15.44 -36.95 46.25
CA PRO A 125 -14.59 -37.82 45.46
C PRO A 125 -13.25 -37.15 45.14
N ALA A 126 -12.17 -37.92 45.05
CA ALA A 126 -10.87 -37.39 44.64
C ALA A 126 -11.00 -36.64 43.29
N GLY A 127 -10.57 -35.37 43.25
CA GLY A 127 -10.67 -34.51 42.07
C GLY A 127 -11.93 -33.64 41.97
N ALA A 128 -12.92 -33.81 42.85
CA ALA A 128 -14.05 -32.89 42.92
C ALA A 128 -13.60 -31.54 43.51
N ALA A 129 -13.96 -30.45 42.81
CA ALA A 129 -13.56 -29.11 43.20
C ALA A 129 -14.27 -28.68 44.50
N THR A 130 -13.49 -28.31 45.51
CA THR A 130 -14.00 -27.63 46.70
C THR A 130 -14.35 -26.16 46.35
N ALA A 131 -15.28 -25.55 47.08
CA ALA A 131 -15.61 -24.12 46.92
C ALA A 131 -14.36 -23.21 47.04
N ALA A 132 -13.38 -23.62 47.85
CA ALA A 132 -12.09 -22.93 47.97
C ALA A 132 -11.28 -22.99 46.67
N ASN A 133 -11.20 -24.15 46.01
CA ASN A 133 -10.48 -24.29 44.74
C ASN A 133 -11.14 -23.48 43.63
N GLN A 134 -12.48 -23.43 43.58
CA GLN A 134 -13.21 -22.58 42.64
C GLN A 134 -12.93 -21.09 42.87
N THR A 135 -12.84 -20.67 44.14
CA THR A 135 -12.49 -19.29 44.50
C THR A 135 -11.08 -18.94 44.04
N ALA A 136 -10.11 -19.83 44.23
CA ALA A 136 -8.74 -19.65 43.75
C ALA A 136 -8.69 -19.58 42.21
N THR A 137 -9.37 -20.47 41.50
CA THR A 137 -9.45 -20.45 40.03
C THR A 137 -10.09 -19.18 39.52
N ASN A 138 -11.21 -18.73 40.12
CA ASN A 138 -11.89 -17.50 39.72
C ASN A 138 -11.03 -16.25 39.98
N THR A 139 -10.26 -16.26 41.07
CA THR A 139 -9.31 -15.18 41.38
C THR A 139 -8.21 -15.11 40.32
N SER A 140 -7.63 -16.25 39.94
CA SER A 140 -6.63 -16.33 38.86
C SER A 140 -7.20 -15.90 37.51
N LEU A 141 -8.42 -16.30 37.18
CA LEU A 141 -9.08 -15.92 35.93
C LEU A 141 -9.36 -14.41 35.86
N THR A 142 -9.79 -13.82 36.99
CA THR A 142 -9.98 -12.37 37.13
C THR A 142 -8.66 -11.62 36.96
N ALA A 143 -7.57 -12.13 37.54
CA ALA A 143 -6.24 -11.54 37.39
C ALA A 143 -5.75 -11.57 35.93
N ILE A 144 -5.90 -12.72 35.23
CA ILE A 144 -5.56 -12.84 33.81
C ILE A 144 -6.40 -11.88 32.96
N SER A 145 -7.70 -11.81 33.22
CA SER A 145 -8.60 -10.86 32.53
C SER A 145 -8.21 -9.41 32.77
N GLY A 146 -7.69 -9.06 33.96
CA GLY A 146 -7.21 -7.72 34.28
C GLY A 146 -5.84 -7.39 33.67
N GLN A 147 -5.02 -8.41 33.38
CA GLN A 147 -3.73 -8.26 32.69
C GLN A 147 -3.89 -8.14 31.17
N LEU A 148 -4.99 -8.65 30.60
CA LEU A 148 -5.26 -8.53 29.17
C LEU A 148 -5.89 -7.17 28.84
N PRO A 149 -5.45 -6.46 27.79
CA PRO A 149 -6.06 -5.20 27.39
C PRO A 149 -7.54 -5.38 26.99
N ALA A 150 -8.38 -4.39 27.32
CA ALA A 150 -9.83 -4.41 26.98
C ALA A 150 -10.15 -4.48 25.46
N SER A 151 -9.15 -4.31 24.59
CA SER A 151 -9.24 -4.52 23.15
C SER A 151 -7.84 -4.68 22.54
N LEU A 152 -7.75 -5.44 21.45
CA LEU A 152 -6.55 -5.57 20.63
C LEU A 152 -6.64 -4.59 19.44
N GLY A 153 -5.54 -3.90 19.10
CA GLY A 153 -5.49 -2.97 17.97
C GLY A 153 -4.65 -1.72 18.23
N ALA A 154 -4.77 -0.72 17.35
CA ALA A 154 -4.06 0.55 17.47
C ALA A 154 -4.56 1.35 18.68
N LYS A 155 -3.74 1.43 19.72
CA LYS A 155 -3.96 2.24 20.92
C LYS A 155 -2.82 3.23 21.09
N THR A 156 -3.08 4.31 21.83
CA THR A 156 -2.03 5.18 22.35
C THR A 156 -1.02 4.35 23.13
N ALA A 157 0.28 4.63 22.96
CA ALA A 157 1.36 3.81 23.53
C ALA A 157 1.20 3.52 25.04
N ALA A 158 0.67 4.46 25.82
CA ALA A 158 0.41 4.30 27.26
C ALA A 158 -0.67 3.25 27.61
N ALA A 159 -1.51 2.85 26.65
CA ALA A 159 -2.59 1.87 26.81
C ALA A 159 -2.30 0.55 26.08
N SER A 160 -1.08 0.38 25.58
CA SER A 160 -0.61 -0.84 24.90
C SER A 160 0.14 -1.73 25.88
N LEU A 161 -0.08 -3.05 25.80
CA LEU A 161 0.78 -4.01 26.47
C LEU A 161 2.13 -4.02 25.75
N SER A 162 3.25 -3.93 26.48
CA SER A 162 4.58 -3.99 25.87
C SER A 162 4.78 -5.36 25.22
N ILE A 163 4.95 -5.38 23.91
CA ILE A 163 5.38 -6.55 23.15
C ILE A 163 6.87 -6.35 22.88
N GLY A 164 7.70 -7.33 23.23
CA GLY A 164 9.08 -7.34 22.75
C GLY A 164 9.06 -7.43 21.23
N MET A 165 9.45 -6.36 20.54
CA MET A 165 9.53 -6.39 19.09
C MET A 165 10.57 -7.44 18.67
N ALA A 166 10.25 -8.24 17.65
CA ALA A 166 11.24 -9.10 17.03
C ALA A 166 12.46 -8.24 16.64
N SER A 167 13.68 -8.76 16.85
CA SER A 167 14.95 -8.06 16.56
C SER A 167 14.98 -7.42 15.18
N ASP A 168 14.27 -8.04 14.23
CA ASP A 168 14.26 -7.66 12.82
C ASP A 168 13.43 -6.38 12.59
N LEU A 169 12.53 -6.05 13.52
CA LEU A 169 11.69 -4.85 13.52
C LEU A 169 12.30 -3.68 14.32
N ALA A 170 13.41 -3.89 15.03
CA ALA A 170 14.16 -2.84 15.76
C ALA A 170 14.72 -1.74 14.84
N ASN A 171 14.52 -1.86 13.54
CA ASN A 171 15.04 -0.97 12.50
C ASN A 171 14.02 0.09 12.03
N LEU A 172 12.79 0.10 12.58
CA LEU A 172 11.73 1.04 12.18
C LEU A 172 11.75 2.38 12.92
N GLU A 173 12.20 2.41 14.18
CA GLU A 173 12.34 3.65 14.95
C GLU A 173 13.68 3.59 15.69
N PRO A 174 14.61 4.52 15.45
CA PRO A 174 15.92 4.41 16.06
C PRO A 174 15.82 4.70 17.56
N ALA A 175 16.44 3.84 18.36
CA ALA A 175 16.84 4.16 19.74
C ALA A 175 17.93 5.26 19.81
N ALA A 176 18.19 6.00 18.72
CA ALA A 176 19.18 7.07 18.67
C ALA A 176 18.80 8.13 17.62
N ALA A 177 18.54 9.35 18.11
CA ALA A 177 18.35 10.62 17.39
C ALA A 177 17.19 10.71 16.38
N ALA A 178 16.27 11.65 16.62
CA ALA A 178 15.19 11.99 15.71
C ALA A 178 15.73 12.44 14.34
N ILE A 179 15.11 11.94 13.26
CA ILE A 179 15.32 12.47 11.90
C ILE A 179 14.66 13.84 11.84
N THR A 180 15.43 14.87 12.22
CA THR A 180 15.06 16.26 11.96
C THR A 180 15.49 16.57 10.53
N GLY A 181 14.65 17.25 9.75
CA GLY A 181 14.90 17.59 8.34
C GLY A 181 16.13 18.50 8.09
N THR A 182 16.96 18.70 9.10
CA THR A 182 18.17 19.53 9.11
C THR A 182 19.47 18.71 9.17
N THR A 183 19.45 17.42 9.54
CA THR A 183 20.67 16.59 9.64
C THR A 183 20.41 15.13 9.30
N MET A 184 21.21 14.55 8.40
CA MET A 184 21.10 13.14 7.96
C MET A 184 21.58 12.13 9.03
N PRO A 185 20.92 10.95 9.11
CA PRO A 185 21.55 9.75 9.67
C PRO A 185 22.68 9.30 8.73
N THR A 186 23.90 9.14 9.26
CA THR A 186 25.03 8.62 8.47
C THR A 186 25.04 7.09 8.52
N GLY A 187 25.20 6.42 7.38
CA GLY A 187 25.61 5.01 7.33
C GLY A 187 24.55 3.93 7.66
N GLY A 188 23.26 4.23 7.53
CA GLY A 188 22.20 3.25 7.82
C GLY A 188 22.07 2.13 6.76
N THR A 189 21.83 0.89 7.21
CA THR A 189 21.29 -0.21 6.39
C THR A 189 19.76 -0.24 6.51
N GLY A 190 19.05 -0.75 5.51
CA GLY A 190 17.58 -0.81 5.52
C GLY A 190 16.92 0.54 5.16
N LEU A 191 15.79 0.85 5.81
CA LEU A 191 14.98 2.02 5.47
C LEU A 191 15.73 3.33 5.67
N THR A 192 16.53 3.47 6.74
CA THR A 192 17.33 4.68 6.98
C THR A 192 18.34 4.94 5.86
N GLY A 193 18.96 3.90 5.31
CA GLY A 193 19.82 3.98 4.13
C GLY A 193 19.06 4.40 2.88
N TRP A 194 17.87 3.82 2.67
CA TRP A 194 16.97 4.14 1.56
C TRP A 194 16.47 5.60 1.60
N LEU A 195 16.01 6.07 2.76
CA LEU A 195 15.56 7.45 2.97
C LEU A 195 16.71 8.44 2.78
N SER A 196 17.91 8.08 3.26
CA SER A 196 19.12 8.88 3.04
C SER A 196 19.52 8.91 1.56
N ALA A 197 19.31 7.82 0.82
CA ALA A 197 19.56 7.81 -0.62
C ALA A 197 18.56 8.70 -1.36
N ILE A 198 17.26 8.56 -1.08
CA ILE A 198 16.22 9.40 -1.69
C ILE A 198 16.47 10.89 -1.41
N TYR A 199 16.77 11.25 -0.16
CA TYR A 199 17.06 12.65 0.18
C TYR A 199 18.30 13.16 -0.56
N ARG A 200 19.39 12.38 -0.67
CA ARG A 200 20.55 12.79 -1.49
C ARG A 200 20.21 12.94 -2.97
N SER A 201 19.30 12.13 -3.48
CA SER A 201 18.83 12.20 -4.86
C SER A 201 17.93 13.41 -5.10
N CYS A 202 17.12 13.86 -4.11
CA CYS A 202 16.23 15.01 -4.27
C CYS A 202 16.79 16.33 -3.70
N SER A 203 17.84 16.29 -2.88
CA SER A 203 18.54 17.49 -2.43
C SER A 203 19.57 17.93 -3.47
N GLU A 204 19.33 19.09 -4.06
CA GLU A 204 20.32 19.77 -4.88
C GLU A 204 21.29 20.54 -3.98
N GLY A 205 22.61 20.50 -4.25
CA GLY A 205 23.57 21.34 -3.51
C GLY A 205 24.25 20.67 -2.32
N ALA A 206 24.84 19.48 -2.49
CA ALA A 206 25.69 18.92 -1.45
C ALA A 206 26.88 19.84 -1.18
N THR A 207 26.98 20.29 0.07
CA THR A 207 28.00 21.26 0.48
C THR A 207 28.99 20.60 1.43
N VAL A 208 30.29 20.73 1.13
CA VAL A 208 31.41 20.27 1.96
C VAL A 208 32.31 21.46 2.22
N SER A 209 32.64 21.73 3.48
CA SER A 209 33.54 22.82 3.85
C SER A 209 34.75 22.31 4.61
N GLY A 210 35.87 23.00 4.46
CA GLY A 210 37.10 22.67 5.15
C GLY A 210 38.03 23.87 5.21
N SER A 211 38.97 23.82 6.15
CA SER A 211 40.01 24.83 6.29
C SER A 211 41.32 24.18 6.73
N VAL A 212 42.44 24.70 6.24
CA VAL A 212 43.77 24.19 6.52
C VAL A 212 44.77 25.33 6.76
N THR A 213 45.84 25.01 7.48
CA THR A 213 46.99 25.90 7.73
C THR A 213 48.31 25.24 7.30
N SER A 214 48.24 24.44 6.24
CA SER A 214 49.39 23.74 5.65
C SER A 214 49.09 23.33 4.20
N ALA A 215 50.10 22.84 3.48
CA ALA A 215 49.96 22.33 2.11
C ALA A 215 49.30 20.94 2.11
N THR A 216 47.97 20.91 2.20
CA THR A 216 47.16 19.68 2.24
C THR A 216 45.79 19.86 1.58
N THR A 217 45.01 18.80 1.48
CA THR A 217 43.65 18.81 0.93
C THR A 217 42.72 19.61 1.84
N VAL A 218 42.02 20.60 1.28
CA VAL A 218 41.04 21.43 2.02
C VAL A 218 39.68 20.75 2.04
N VAL A 219 39.22 20.33 0.87
CA VAL A 219 37.94 19.63 0.67
C VAL A 219 38.12 18.57 -0.40
N ALA A 220 37.49 17.41 -0.20
CA ALA A 220 37.38 16.34 -1.19
C ALA A 220 36.01 15.66 -1.03
N ALA A 221 35.36 15.34 -2.14
CA ALA A 221 34.05 14.70 -2.12
C ALA A 221 33.86 13.77 -3.32
N SER A 222 32.93 12.83 -3.18
CA SER A 222 32.40 12.10 -4.33
C SER A 222 31.51 13.02 -5.17
N ASN A 223 31.72 12.96 -6.48
CA ASN A 223 31.00 13.69 -7.52
C ASN A 223 30.08 12.73 -8.34
N ASN A 224 29.87 11.49 -7.88
CA ASN A 224 29.22 10.39 -8.64
C ASN A 224 27.71 10.57 -8.93
N LEU A 225 27.11 11.69 -8.52
CA LEU A 225 25.72 12.08 -8.78
C LEU A 225 25.60 13.54 -9.25
N TYR A 226 26.74 14.19 -9.47
CA TYR A 226 26.82 15.62 -9.74
C TYR A 226 27.57 15.83 -11.05
N MET A 227 27.09 16.78 -11.86
CA MET A 227 27.70 17.09 -13.15
C MET A 227 28.64 18.30 -13.07
N GLY A 228 28.62 19.02 -11.95
CA GLY A 228 29.46 20.19 -11.72
C GLY A 228 29.16 20.84 -10.38
N GLY A 229 29.67 22.06 -10.20
CA GLY A 229 29.50 22.79 -8.96
C GLY A 229 30.39 24.01 -8.87
N SER A 230 30.70 24.42 -7.65
CA SER A 230 31.64 25.51 -7.39
C SER A 230 32.47 25.27 -6.14
N PHE A 231 33.73 25.70 -6.19
CA PHE A 231 34.55 25.95 -5.02
C PHE A 231 34.44 27.43 -4.66
N HIS A 232 33.86 27.74 -3.50
CA HIS A 232 33.91 29.07 -2.91
C HIS A 232 35.12 29.12 -1.97
N VAL A 233 36.20 29.74 -2.44
CA VAL A 233 37.36 30.07 -1.62
C VAL A 233 37.00 31.28 -0.76
N THR A 234 36.67 31.04 0.50
CA THR A 234 36.26 32.10 1.44
C THR A 234 37.47 32.79 2.07
N ASN A 235 38.60 32.09 2.16
CA ASN A 235 39.89 32.66 2.50
C ASN A 235 40.99 31.93 1.72
N ALA A 236 41.83 32.67 1.00
CA ALA A 236 42.91 32.09 0.20
C ALA A 236 44.24 32.01 0.97
N GLY A 237 44.30 32.50 2.21
CA GLY A 237 45.57 32.71 2.91
C GLY A 237 46.40 33.81 2.27
N THR A 238 47.65 33.99 2.73
CA THR A 238 48.59 34.94 2.12
C THR A 238 49.52 34.17 1.21
N THR A 239 49.49 34.50 -0.10
CA THR A 239 50.33 33.88 -1.14
C THR A 239 50.28 32.35 -1.21
N CYS A 240 49.19 31.73 -0.75
CA CYS A 240 48.96 30.31 -0.93
C CYS A 240 48.36 30.03 -2.32
N THR A 241 48.64 28.86 -2.86
CA THR A 241 48.08 28.38 -4.13
C THR A 241 47.17 27.20 -3.85
N ILE A 242 45.91 27.33 -4.27
CA ILE A 242 44.91 26.25 -4.25
C ILE A 242 44.87 25.63 -5.63
N THR A 243 45.05 24.32 -5.72
CA THR A 243 44.91 23.53 -6.94
C THR A 243 43.60 22.74 -6.91
N TYR A 244 42.87 22.79 -8.01
CA TYR A 244 41.63 22.03 -8.20
C TYR A 244 41.94 20.74 -8.96
N GLU A 245 41.42 19.63 -8.47
CA GLU A 245 41.75 18.30 -9.00
C GLU A 245 40.51 17.41 -9.07
N GLN A 246 40.54 16.45 -9.99
CA GLN A 246 39.50 15.44 -10.19
C GLN A 246 40.13 14.04 -10.33
N SER A 247 39.37 12.99 -10.01
CA SER A 247 39.83 11.60 -10.03
C SER A 247 38.68 10.60 -10.22
N ASN A 248 38.95 9.44 -10.81
CA ASN A 248 38.00 8.30 -10.86
C ASN A 248 38.29 7.21 -9.83
N ASP A 249 39.48 7.18 -9.24
CA ASP A 249 39.95 6.13 -8.33
C ASP A 249 40.32 6.66 -6.93
N ASN A 250 40.08 7.96 -6.69
CA ASN A 250 40.39 8.68 -5.44
C ASN A 250 41.89 8.67 -5.06
N THR A 251 42.76 8.22 -5.96
CA THR A 251 44.18 7.99 -5.70
C THR A 251 45.06 8.74 -6.69
N ASN A 252 44.76 8.61 -7.98
CA ASN A 252 45.41 9.32 -9.06
C ASN A 252 44.59 10.57 -9.40
N TRP A 253 45.19 11.73 -9.20
CA TRP A 253 44.52 13.02 -9.35
C TRP A 253 45.07 13.77 -10.56
N VAL A 254 44.17 14.30 -11.37
CA VAL A 254 44.48 15.17 -12.50
C VAL A 254 43.90 16.55 -12.24
N THR A 255 44.44 17.58 -12.90
CA THR A 255 43.94 18.95 -12.72
C THR A 255 42.50 19.08 -13.23
N LEU A 256 41.69 19.83 -12.48
CA LEU A 256 40.31 20.17 -12.81
C LEU A 256 40.27 21.63 -13.27
N PRO A 257 39.87 21.91 -14.53
CA PRO A 257 39.63 23.26 -14.98
C PRO A 257 38.47 23.90 -14.23
N VAL A 258 38.68 25.12 -13.76
CA VAL A 258 37.68 25.98 -13.11
C VAL A 258 37.61 27.34 -13.81
N ILE A 259 36.46 27.99 -13.73
CA ILE A 259 36.27 29.37 -14.22
C ILE A 259 35.90 30.25 -13.02
N SER A 260 36.57 31.40 -12.88
CA SER A 260 36.22 32.38 -11.86
C SER A 260 34.88 33.04 -12.21
N ALA A 261 33.92 33.01 -11.29
CA ALA A 261 32.64 33.70 -11.45
C ALA A 261 32.80 35.23 -11.56
N ALA A 262 33.91 35.78 -11.05
CA ALA A 262 34.23 37.21 -11.17
C ALA A 262 34.89 37.58 -12.51
N ALA A 263 35.36 36.59 -13.28
CA ALA A 263 35.99 36.78 -14.59
C ALA A 263 35.54 35.68 -15.56
N PRO A 264 34.24 35.62 -15.93
CA PRO A 264 33.67 34.52 -16.72
C PRO A 264 34.23 34.43 -18.15
N THR A 265 34.94 35.47 -18.61
CA THR A 265 35.62 35.49 -19.91
C THR A 265 37.10 35.08 -19.83
N ALA A 266 37.64 34.82 -18.64
CA ALA A 266 39.01 34.36 -18.48
C ALA A 266 39.18 32.90 -18.94
N ALA A 267 40.41 32.53 -19.29
CA ALA A 267 40.78 31.15 -19.56
C ALA A 267 40.47 30.27 -18.34
N PRO A 268 40.00 29.02 -18.53
CA PRO A 268 39.90 28.07 -17.43
C PRO A 268 41.25 27.94 -16.72
N ALA A 269 41.24 28.13 -15.41
CA ALA A 269 42.41 27.97 -14.57
C ALA A 269 42.36 26.63 -13.84
N THR A 270 43.50 26.11 -13.40
CA THR A 270 43.57 24.92 -12.54
C THR A 270 43.99 25.27 -11.11
N THR A 271 44.29 26.56 -10.87
CA THR A 271 44.71 27.07 -9.58
C THR A 271 44.13 28.45 -9.28
N SER A 272 44.12 28.85 -8.01
CA SER A 272 43.76 30.19 -7.56
C SER A 272 44.56 30.60 -6.33
N THR A 273 44.84 31.90 -6.20
CA THR A 273 45.55 32.51 -5.07
C THR A 273 44.73 33.58 -4.33
N ALA A 274 43.48 33.81 -4.77
CA ALA A 274 42.57 34.81 -4.23
C ALA A 274 41.24 34.18 -3.82
N ALA A 275 40.55 34.83 -2.89
CA ALA A 275 39.19 34.47 -2.53
C ALA A 275 38.24 34.71 -3.71
N GLY A 276 37.21 33.86 -3.84
CA GLY A 276 36.28 33.92 -4.95
C GLY A 276 35.50 32.63 -5.15
N VAL A 277 34.55 32.66 -6.09
CA VAL A 277 33.77 31.49 -6.50
C VAL A 277 34.31 30.98 -7.82
N PHE A 278 34.69 29.71 -7.85
CA PHE A 278 35.28 29.04 -8.99
C PHE A 278 34.37 27.89 -9.41
N THR A 279 33.72 28.01 -10.56
CA THR A 279 32.78 27.01 -11.08
C THR A 279 33.52 25.93 -11.85
N TYR A 280 32.99 24.71 -11.83
CA TYR A 280 33.54 23.58 -12.56
C TYR A 280 32.45 22.69 -13.14
N VAL A 281 32.84 21.92 -14.15
CA VAL A 281 32.07 20.81 -14.72
C VAL A 281 32.99 19.59 -14.71
N SER A 282 32.52 18.46 -14.20
CA SER A 282 33.33 17.24 -14.14
C SER A 282 32.45 16.00 -14.25
N SER A 283 32.89 15.04 -15.05
CA SER A 283 32.35 13.68 -15.13
C SER A 283 33.13 12.68 -14.28
N ALA A 284 34.15 13.13 -13.55
CA ALA A 284 34.96 12.27 -12.70
C ALA A 284 34.21 11.90 -11.41
N ALA A 285 34.54 10.74 -10.83
CA ALA A 285 33.88 10.24 -9.62
C ALA A 285 34.21 11.05 -8.34
N PHE A 286 35.30 11.80 -8.33
CA PHE A 286 35.76 12.60 -7.20
C PHE A 286 36.32 13.95 -7.65
N VAL A 287 36.10 14.97 -6.83
CA VAL A 287 36.70 16.30 -6.98
C VAL A 287 37.28 16.78 -5.65
N ARG A 288 38.34 17.59 -5.71
CA ARG A 288 38.95 18.19 -4.52
C ARG A 288 39.56 19.56 -4.79
N ALA A 289 39.73 20.33 -3.72
CA ALA A 289 40.62 21.48 -3.68
C ALA A 289 41.75 21.21 -2.67
N ARG A 290 43.00 21.39 -3.11
CA ARG A 290 44.20 21.15 -2.30
C ARG A 290 45.06 22.39 -2.27
N VAL A 291 45.62 22.73 -1.11
CA VAL A 291 46.70 23.73 -1.05
C VAL A 291 47.98 23.07 -1.56
N SER A 292 48.44 23.47 -2.74
CA SER A 292 49.65 22.96 -3.36
C SER A 292 50.90 23.78 -3.00
N THR A 293 50.72 25.04 -2.62
CA THR A 293 51.77 25.89 -2.06
C THR A 293 51.19 26.62 -0.86
N TYR A 294 51.83 26.48 0.30
CA TYR A 294 51.43 27.15 1.53
C TYR A 294 52.52 28.11 1.98
N THR A 295 52.15 29.36 2.25
CA THR A 295 53.05 30.35 2.86
C THR A 295 52.60 30.68 4.27
N SER A 296 51.42 31.31 4.42
CA SER A 296 50.88 31.65 5.74
C SER A 296 49.37 31.90 5.72
N GLY A 297 48.77 31.97 6.91
CA GLY A 297 47.34 32.19 7.10
C GLY A 297 46.51 30.91 7.00
N THR A 298 45.18 31.08 7.00
CA THR A 298 44.22 29.98 6.87
C THR A 298 43.65 29.96 5.46
N VAL A 299 43.65 28.80 4.82
CA VAL A 299 42.94 28.59 3.56
C VAL A 299 41.62 27.90 3.88
N ALA A 300 40.50 28.46 3.43
CA ALA A 300 39.16 27.93 3.65
C ALA A 300 38.38 27.86 2.33
N VAL A 301 37.78 26.69 2.08
CA VAL A 301 37.04 26.41 0.84
C VAL A 301 35.73 25.72 1.18
N VAL A 302 34.66 26.16 0.53
CA VAL A 302 33.35 25.52 0.53
C VAL A 302 33.09 24.96 -0.88
N LEU A 303 33.05 23.65 -1.00
CA LEU A 303 32.60 22.95 -2.21
C LEU A 303 31.08 22.82 -2.18
N SER A 304 30.41 23.26 -3.25
CA SER A 304 28.98 23.03 -3.48
C SER A 304 28.79 22.28 -4.80
N GLN A 305 28.20 21.08 -4.73
CA GLN A 305 27.98 20.20 -5.89
C GLN A 305 26.54 20.28 -6.38
N LYS A 306 26.34 20.30 -7.70
CA LYS A 306 25.04 20.46 -8.35
C LYS A 306 24.76 19.30 -9.32
N GLN A 307 23.55 18.74 -9.23
CA GLN A 307 23.15 17.61 -10.08
C GLN A 307 22.92 18.08 -11.51
N GLN A 308 22.36 19.28 -11.67
CA GLN A 308 22.26 19.96 -12.95
C GLN A 308 23.47 20.88 -13.13
N VAL A 309 24.12 20.77 -14.29
CA VAL A 309 25.17 21.71 -14.70
C VAL A 309 24.56 23.12 -14.68
N ALA A 310 25.06 24.00 -13.80
CA ALA A 310 24.81 25.42 -13.99
C ALA A 310 25.37 25.75 -15.39
N PRO A 311 24.53 26.23 -16.34
CA PRO A 311 24.98 26.46 -17.71
C PRO A 311 26.23 27.32 -17.62
N SER A 312 27.37 26.75 -17.98
CA SER A 312 28.64 27.45 -17.87
C SER A 312 28.51 28.72 -18.69
N SER A 313 28.53 29.85 -18.00
CA SER A 313 28.53 31.16 -18.62
C SER A 313 29.81 31.27 -19.42
N GLY A 314 29.71 31.06 -20.73
CA GLY A 314 30.79 31.20 -21.71
C GLY A 314 31.72 29.99 -21.78
N VAL A 315 31.67 29.28 -22.91
CA VAL A 315 32.89 28.70 -23.47
C VAL A 315 33.76 29.88 -23.88
N SER A 316 34.60 30.39 -22.96
CA SER A 316 35.61 31.37 -23.33
C SER A 316 36.76 30.65 -24.03
N LEU A 317 36.97 30.93 -25.31
CA LEU A 317 38.18 30.55 -26.05
C LEU A 317 39.31 31.51 -25.68
N ALA A 318 39.66 31.55 -24.40
CA ALA A 318 40.79 32.33 -23.93
C ALA A 318 42.04 31.43 -23.92
N ALA A 319 42.61 31.16 -25.10
CA ALA A 319 44.04 30.96 -25.35
C ALA A 319 44.27 30.48 -26.79
N GLY A 320 45.26 31.11 -27.44
CA GLY A 320 45.94 30.76 -28.69
C GLY A 320 45.44 29.59 -29.57
N THR A 321 45.29 29.88 -30.86
CA THR A 321 45.26 28.91 -31.99
C THR A 321 44.12 27.88 -32.06
N SER A 322 43.19 27.83 -31.11
CA SER A 322 42.03 26.92 -31.23
C SER A 322 40.99 27.44 -32.22
N GLY A 323 40.93 26.81 -33.39
CA GLY A 323 39.83 26.98 -34.33
C GLY A 323 38.57 26.30 -33.80
N ILE A 324 37.54 27.09 -33.51
CA ILE A 324 36.16 26.61 -33.52
C ILE A 324 35.80 26.44 -35.00
N GLY A 325 35.15 25.32 -35.36
CA GLY A 325 34.67 25.09 -36.72
C GLY A 325 33.63 26.13 -37.17
N SER A 326 32.64 25.74 -37.97
CA SER A 326 31.54 26.65 -38.31
C SER A 326 30.74 27.04 -37.07
N VAL A 327 30.67 28.35 -36.78
CA VAL A 327 29.81 28.90 -35.73
C VAL A 327 28.60 29.56 -36.40
N SER A 328 27.40 29.07 -36.07
CA SER A 328 26.14 29.73 -36.45
C SER A 328 25.71 30.68 -35.33
N VAL A 329 25.52 31.96 -35.63
CA VAL A 329 25.08 32.98 -34.67
C VAL A 329 23.74 33.54 -35.13
N THR A 330 22.69 33.33 -34.35
CA THR A 330 21.31 33.80 -34.65
C THR A 330 21.07 35.25 -34.15
N GLY A 331 22.13 36.03 -33.92
CA GLY A 331 22.06 37.39 -33.34
C GLY A 331 23.28 38.26 -33.69
N THR A 332 23.47 39.36 -32.95
CA THR A 332 24.62 40.27 -33.16
C THR A 332 25.91 39.71 -32.57
N ALA A 333 26.90 39.45 -33.42
CA ALA A 333 28.26 39.10 -33.00
C ALA A 333 29.14 40.37 -32.95
N THR A 334 29.75 40.65 -31.79
CA THR A 334 30.81 41.67 -31.70
C THR A 334 32.16 40.97 -31.80
N ILE A 335 32.81 41.07 -32.96
CA ILE A 335 34.14 40.50 -33.19
C ILE A 335 35.16 41.62 -32.96
N SER A 336 35.96 41.51 -31.91
CA SER A 336 37.08 42.43 -31.65
C SER A 336 38.37 41.77 -32.13
N GLY A 337 38.77 42.06 -33.38
CA GLY A 337 39.98 41.52 -34.02
C GLY A 337 39.99 41.79 -35.53
N THR A 338 41.08 41.42 -36.21
CA THR A 338 41.18 41.55 -37.67
C THR A 338 40.26 40.53 -38.35
N VAL A 339 39.08 40.97 -38.75
CA VAL A 339 38.34 40.32 -39.83
C VAL A 339 39.17 40.54 -41.09
N ASN A 340 39.36 39.53 -41.95
CA ASN A 340 40.18 39.59 -43.17
C ASN A 340 39.61 40.58 -44.21
N ALA A 341 39.58 41.87 -43.86
CA ALA A 341 39.23 42.98 -44.73
C ALA A 341 40.48 43.31 -45.53
N GLY A 342 40.37 43.22 -46.85
CA GLY A 342 41.47 43.43 -47.77
C GLY A 342 42.32 44.66 -47.45
N THR A 343 43.64 44.58 -47.66
CA THR A 343 44.54 45.72 -47.48
C THR A 343 44.50 46.61 -48.72
N GLY A 344 44.07 47.86 -48.58
CA GLY A 344 44.03 48.85 -49.68
C GLY A 344 45.16 49.87 -49.62
N PHE A 345 45.54 50.40 -50.78
CA PHE A 345 46.63 51.36 -50.96
C PHE A 345 46.25 52.42 -51.99
N THR A 346 46.54 53.68 -51.69
CA THR A 346 46.56 54.76 -52.69
C THR A 346 47.95 54.78 -53.32
N ASP A 347 48.05 54.44 -54.61
CA ASP A 347 49.34 54.35 -55.29
C ASP A 347 49.78 55.69 -55.87
N SER A 348 48.85 56.47 -56.45
CA SER A 348 49.15 57.82 -56.92
C SER A 348 47.90 58.67 -57.11
N THR A 349 48.05 59.97 -56.87
CA THR A 349 47.09 61.01 -57.28
C THR A 349 47.75 62.10 -58.14
N ALA A 350 49.00 61.90 -58.54
CA ALA A 350 49.76 62.88 -59.31
C ALA A 350 49.47 62.71 -60.81
N ALA A 351 49.03 63.78 -61.46
CA ALA A 351 48.78 63.78 -62.90
C ALA A 351 50.06 63.49 -63.70
N LEU A 352 49.93 62.63 -64.72
CA LEU A 352 51.06 62.21 -65.56
C LEU A 352 51.15 63.05 -66.84
N ALA A 353 52.38 63.36 -67.24
CA ALA A 353 52.66 63.98 -68.53
C ALA A 353 52.24 63.08 -69.71
N ALA A 354 52.17 63.65 -70.91
CA ALA A 354 51.92 62.89 -72.13
C ALA A 354 52.91 61.72 -72.25
N SER A 355 52.38 60.51 -72.49
CA SER A 355 53.13 59.25 -72.61
C SER A 355 53.94 58.85 -71.36
N ALA A 356 53.78 59.53 -70.23
CA ALA A 356 54.50 59.19 -69.01
C ALA A 356 53.94 57.93 -68.36
N THR A 357 54.80 57.22 -67.63
CA THR A 357 54.45 55.99 -66.92
C THR A 357 54.63 56.15 -65.42
N PHE A 358 53.61 55.77 -64.65
CA PHE A 358 53.73 55.55 -63.22
C PHE A 358 53.98 54.08 -62.94
N THR A 359 54.97 53.78 -62.09
CA THR A 359 55.26 52.43 -61.61
C THR A 359 55.09 52.38 -60.10
N GLY A 360 54.13 51.57 -59.63
CA GLY A 360 53.84 51.43 -58.20
C GLY A 360 54.89 50.60 -57.46
N THR A 361 54.81 50.63 -56.12
CA THR A 361 55.64 49.81 -55.25
C THR A 361 55.22 48.34 -55.31
N GLY A 362 56.18 47.40 -55.30
CA GLY A 362 55.90 45.98 -55.16
C GLY A 362 55.31 45.64 -53.80
N ARG A 363 54.17 44.95 -53.76
CA ARG A 363 53.46 44.56 -52.54
C ARG A 363 53.36 43.05 -52.44
N ALA A 364 53.64 42.51 -51.26
CA ALA A 364 53.47 41.08 -50.98
C ALA A 364 52.07 40.80 -50.43
N ASN A 365 51.49 39.66 -50.80
CA ASN A 365 50.34 39.08 -50.09
C ASN A 365 50.85 38.43 -48.80
N SER A 366 51.17 39.25 -47.80
CA SER A 366 51.72 38.79 -46.52
C SER A 366 50.80 37.75 -45.88
N ALA A 367 51.37 36.60 -45.52
CA ALA A 367 50.69 35.39 -45.02
C ALA A 367 49.85 34.57 -46.02
N GLY A 368 49.78 34.95 -47.31
CA GLY A 368 49.13 34.14 -48.35
C GLY A 368 47.61 34.00 -48.18
N GLN A 369 46.98 34.92 -47.46
CA GLN A 369 45.57 34.81 -47.00
C GLN A 369 44.55 35.42 -47.97
N LEU A 370 45.01 36.14 -49.00
CA LEU A 370 44.14 36.86 -49.94
C LEU A 370 44.19 36.20 -51.33
N ALA A 371 43.07 36.24 -52.05
CA ALA A 371 42.87 35.50 -53.31
C ALA A 371 43.04 36.39 -54.56
N PHE A 372 42.92 37.71 -54.41
CA PHE A 372 42.95 38.66 -55.51
C PHE A 372 43.86 39.85 -55.23
N PHE A 373 44.48 40.39 -56.28
CA PHE A 373 45.05 41.73 -56.30
C PHE A 373 44.22 42.57 -57.26
N ASN A 374 43.65 43.64 -56.74
CA ASN A 374 42.75 44.54 -57.45
C ASN A 374 43.45 45.88 -57.67
N ALA A 375 43.15 46.52 -58.79
CA ALA A 375 43.63 47.84 -59.16
C ALA A 375 42.48 48.65 -59.74
N THR A 376 42.40 49.92 -59.35
CA THR A 376 41.43 50.88 -59.88
C THR A 376 42.16 52.12 -60.32
N ALA A 377 41.93 52.54 -61.56
CA ALA A 377 42.47 53.78 -62.11
C ALA A 377 41.37 54.66 -62.68
N PHE A 378 41.44 55.96 -62.40
CA PHE A 378 40.66 57.00 -63.04
C PHE A 378 41.61 58.06 -63.59
N ALA A 379 41.37 58.52 -64.81
CA ALA A 379 42.09 59.63 -65.43
C ALA A 379 41.16 60.47 -66.30
N ASP A 380 41.41 61.77 -66.39
CA ASP A 380 40.71 62.66 -67.34
C ASP A 380 41.16 62.45 -68.80
N GLN A 381 42.29 61.75 -69.01
CA GLN A 381 42.80 61.37 -70.32
C GLN A 381 42.84 59.84 -70.46
N ALA A 382 42.80 59.35 -71.70
CA ALA A 382 42.91 57.92 -71.97
C ALA A 382 44.32 57.39 -71.63
N GLY A 383 44.39 56.17 -71.13
CA GLY A 383 45.64 55.48 -70.81
C GLY A 383 45.42 53.99 -70.57
N THR A 384 46.43 53.30 -70.07
CA THR A 384 46.37 51.85 -69.82
C THR A 384 46.86 51.50 -68.42
N LEU A 385 46.01 50.81 -67.68
CA LEU A 385 46.31 50.23 -66.37
C LEU A 385 46.86 48.82 -66.55
N PHE A 386 47.93 48.49 -65.84
CA PHE A 386 48.54 47.18 -65.78
C PHE A 386 48.62 46.70 -64.33
N ILE A 387 48.49 45.39 -64.15
CA ILE A 387 48.98 44.70 -62.96
C ILE A 387 50.22 43.92 -63.37
N ASP A 388 51.33 44.24 -62.70
CA ASP A 388 52.58 43.51 -62.85
C ASP A 388 52.80 42.55 -61.68
N GLN A 389 53.48 41.45 -61.95
CA GLN A 389 53.90 40.47 -60.97
C GLN A 389 55.42 40.28 -61.04
N SER A 390 56.04 40.05 -59.89
CA SER A 390 57.45 39.64 -59.77
C SER A 390 57.54 38.26 -59.13
N LEU A 391 58.39 37.41 -59.70
CA LEU A 391 58.72 36.08 -59.18
C LEU A 391 60.05 36.04 -58.42
N ASP A 392 60.76 37.18 -58.37
CA ASP A 392 62.16 37.29 -57.94
C ASP A 392 62.37 38.44 -56.94
N THR A 393 61.41 38.65 -56.04
CA THR A 393 61.44 39.64 -54.95
C THR A 393 61.61 41.09 -55.42
N GLY A 394 61.18 41.39 -56.65
CA GLY A 394 61.11 42.73 -57.21
C GLY A 394 62.26 43.09 -58.15
N ALA A 395 63.13 42.14 -58.51
CA ALA A 395 64.19 42.39 -59.49
C ALA A 395 63.64 42.52 -60.92
N THR A 396 62.66 41.70 -61.28
CA THR A 396 61.95 41.77 -62.57
C THR A 396 60.44 41.76 -62.37
N TYR A 397 59.74 42.44 -63.27
CA TYR A 397 58.28 42.55 -63.27
C TYR A 397 57.73 42.26 -64.67
N GLN A 398 56.70 41.42 -64.73
CA GLN A 398 55.98 41.09 -65.96
C GLN A 398 54.52 41.51 -65.84
N ALA A 399 53.96 42.11 -66.89
CA ALA A 399 52.55 42.44 -66.95
C ALA A 399 51.73 41.15 -67.06
N ILE A 400 50.83 40.93 -66.11
CA ILE A 400 49.97 39.74 -66.09
C ILE A 400 48.52 40.06 -66.48
N ALA A 401 48.14 41.33 -66.40
CA ALA A 401 46.87 41.81 -66.91
C ALA A 401 46.97 43.29 -67.27
N SER A 402 46.14 43.73 -68.22
CA SER A 402 46.02 45.13 -68.62
C SER A 402 44.59 45.49 -68.93
N GLN A 403 44.22 46.74 -68.68
CA GLN A 403 42.91 47.30 -68.96
C GLN A 403 43.07 48.71 -69.52
N ALA A 404 42.44 48.99 -70.66
CA ALA A 404 42.35 50.35 -71.18
C ALA A 404 41.46 51.19 -70.26
N VAL A 405 41.92 52.40 -69.95
CA VAL A 405 41.21 53.39 -69.14
C VAL A 405 40.76 54.51 -70.06
N ALA A 406 39.45 54.64 -70.25
CA ALA A 406 38.88 55.70 -71.08
C ALA A 406 38.98 57.06 -70.37
N ALA A 407 39.09 58.14 -71.15
CA ALA A 407 39.10 59.49 -70.63
C ALA A 407 37.82 59.79 -69.84
N GLY A 408 37.96 60.29 -68.61
CA GLY A 408 36.85 60.59 -67.71
C GLY A 408 36.14 59.36 -67.11
N GLY A 409 36.68 58.15 -67.33
CA GLY A 409 36.13 56.90 -66.80
C GLY A 409 37.06 56.22 -65.80
N ALA A 410 36.49 55.55 -64.81
CA ALA A 410 37.24 54.64 -63.94
C ALA A 410 37.30 53.24 -64.57
N SER A 411 38.41 52.54 -64.35
CA SER A 411 38.58 51.15 -64.79
C SER A 411 39.14 50.32 -63.64
N ASN A 412 38.54 49.14 -63.46
CA ASN A 412 38.93 48.17 -62.46
C ASN A 412 39.57 46.97 -63.15
N LEU A 413 40.66 46.50 -62.57
CA LEU A 413 41.38 45.32 -63.03
C LEU A 413 41.63 44.43 -61.81
N SER A 414 41.29 43.16 -61.91
CA SER A 414 41.51 42.18 -60.84
C SER A 414 42.18 40.96 -61.40
N VAL A 415 43.18 40.46 -60.68
CA VAL A 415 43.85 39.19 -61.00
C VAL A 415 43.76 38.27 -59.81
N ARG A 416 43.46 37.01 -60.09
CA ARG A 416 43.58 35.94 -59.10
C ARG A 416 45.06 35.70 -58.81
N LEU A 417 45.39 35.65 -57.53
CA LEU A 417 46.73 35.29 -57.08
C LEU A 417 46.89 33.78 -57.12
N CYS A 418 48.11 33.31 -57.39
CA CYS A 418 48.47 31.90 -57.28
C CYS A 418 48.50 31.37 -55.83
N GLY A 419 48.06 32.16 -54.85
CA GLY A 419 47.96 31.80 -53.43
C GLY A 419 49.33 31.58 -52.75
N ALA A 420 49.32 30.95 -51.57
CA ALA A 420 50.54 30.61 -50.81
C ALA A 420 51.45 29.57 -51.51
N VAL A 421 51.03 29.02 -52.65
CA VAL A 421 51.74 27.98 -53.43
C VAL A 421 52.42 28.51 -54.69
N GLY A 422 52.25 29.78 -55.03
CA GLY A 422 52.87 30.41 -56.20
C GLY A 422 54.28 30.96 -55.90
N THR A 423 55.16 30.98 -56.91
CA THR A 423 56.49 31.62 -56.83
C THR A 423 56.45 33.15 -56.90
N ALA A 424 55.26 33.72 -57.11
CA ALA A 424 55.08 35.17 -57.17
C ALA A 424 55.20 35.80 -55.79
N THR A 425 56.17 36.70 -55.67
CA THR A 425 56.54 37.33 -54.40
C THR A 425 55.93 38.70 -54.25
N LEU A 426 55.75 39.46 -55.34
CA LEU A 426 55.22 40.82 -55.32
C LEU A 426 54.26 41.11 -56.47
N TYR A 427 53.27 41.95 -56.20
CA TYR A 427 52.33 42.53 -57.17
C TYR A 427 52.40 44.04 -57.11
N ARG A 428 52.26 44.71 -58.25
CA ARG A 428 52.18 46.18 -58.30
C ARG A 428 51.27 46.62 -59.43
N VAL A 429 50.81 47.86 -59.32
CA VAL A 429 50.17 48.57 -60.43
C VAL A 429 51.19 49.32 -61.25
N ARG A 430 50.95 49.41 -62.56
CA ARG A 430 51.68 50.31 -63.46
C ARG A 430 50.66 50.97 -64.38
N TYR A 431 50.79 52.27 -64.60
CA TYR A 431 49.87 53.02 -65.44
C TYR A 431 50.65 53.80 -66.50
N VAL A 432 50.25 53.67 -67.76
CA VAL A 432 50.84 54.39 -68.89
C VAL A 432 49.82 55.40 -69.40
N ASN A 433 50.15 56.69 -69.33
CA ASN A 433 49.30 57.74 -69.85
C ASN A 433 49.32 57.78 -71.39
N GLY A 434 48.23 58.23 -72.00
CA GLY A 434 48.14 58.47 -73.43
C GLY A 434 48.92 59.71 -73.88
N ALA A 435 48.75 60.10 -75.14
CA ALA A 435 49.51 61.18 -75.77
C ALA A 435 49.20 62.61 -75.22
N THR A 436 48.24 62.74 -74.30
CA THR A 436 47.80 64.03 -73.74
C THR A 436 48.15 64.11 -72.26
N LEU A 437 48.62 65.27 -71.79
CA LEU A 437 48.85 65.56 -70.37
C LEU A 437 47.56 65.40 -69.56
N GLN A 438 47.62 64.70 -68.43
CA GLN A 438 46.51 64.59 -67.48
C GLN A 438 46.38 65.85 -66.63
N THR A 439 45.16 66.13 -66.20
CA THR A 439 44.87 67.12 -65.14
C THR A 439 44.32 66.46 -63.87
N THR A 440 43.76 65.25 -63.98
CA THR A 440 43.24 64.47 -62.85
C THR A 440 43.63 63.00 -63.00
N PHE A 441 44.30 62.45 -61.98
CA PHE A 441 44.65 61.04 -61.93
C PHE A 441 44.42 60.47 -60.53
N ARG A 442 43.87 59.26 -60.45
CA ARG A 442 43.75 58.50 -59.20
C ARG A 442 44.01 57.04 -59.49
N LEU A 443 44.97 56.47 -58.77
CA LEU A 443 45.34 55.07 -58.86
C LEU A 443 45.37 54.46 -57.46
N SER A 444 44.73 53.31 -57.30
CA SER A 444 44.71 52.57 -56.05
C SER A 444 44.76 51.07 -56.31
N SER A 445 45.30 50.34 -55.36
CA SER A 445 45.38 48.88 -55.38
C SER A 445 44.94 48.27 -54.06
N SER A 446 44.56 47.01 -54.08
CA SER A 446 44.24 46.28 -52.85
C SER A 446 44.49 44.78 -53.01
N PHE A 447 44.68 44.10 -51.89
CA PHE A 447 44.51 42.64 -51.82
C PHE A 447 43.14 42.32 -51.22
N SER A 448 42.38 41.37 -51.77
CA SER A 448 41.07 40.95 -51.23
C SER A 448 40.92 39.42 -51.18
N ALA A 449 40.07 38.94 -50.28
CA ALA A 449 39.74 37.51 -50.15
C ALA A 449 38.68 37.03 -51.18
N SER A 450 37.92 37.98 -51.75
CA SER A 450 36.82 37.76 -52.70
C SER A 450 36.81 38.83 -53.77
#